data_AF-A0A7V9EYT9-F1
#
_entry.id   AF-A0A7V9EYT9-F1
#
_cell.length_a   1.000
_cell.length_b   1.000
_cell.length_c   1.000
_cell.angle_alpha   90.00
_cell.angle_beta   90.00
_cell.angle_gamma   90.00
#
_symmetry.space_group_name_H-M   'P 1'
#
loop_
_entity.id
_entity.type
_entity.pdbx_description
1 polymer ?
#
loop_
_entity_poly.entity_id
_entity_poly.type
_entity_poly.pdbx_seq_one_letter_code
_entity_poly.pdbx_strand_id
1 'polypeptide(L)'
;MDDAAERLAAAVEGVLPAWVERSVRRRLSDWTGGADPAVMSQAVAVGHRASAEVGDELRRLLAADIDEQWTNPLAILRGAVRYPAEVLRRAGVPPIVRDEFDERHFPDDDYGLVPRAFADVDPSLADVGLAWGAAKAHAHLARHGRRT
;
A
#
# COMPACT_ATOMS: atom_id res chain seq x y z
N MET A 1 -0.25 10.66 -19.38
CA MET A 1 -0.37 9.45 -18.54
C MET A 1 0.85 9.35 -17.65
N ASP A 2 2.03 9.46 -18.25
CA ASP A 2 3.35 9.39 -17.60
C ASP A 2 3.50 10.36 -16.40
N ASP A 3 3.05 11.61 -16.51
CA ASP A 3 3.08 12.57 -15.38
C ASP A 3 2.24 12.11 -14.17
N ALA A 4 1.03 11.59 -14.42
CA ALA A 4 0.17 11.07 -13.35
C ALA A 4 0.73 9.78 -12.72
N ALA A 5 1.39 8.94 -13.53
CA ALA A 5 2.09 7.75 -13.08
C ALA A 5 3.29 8.11 -12.18
N GLU A 6 4.17 9.01 -12.62
CA GLU A 6 5.33 9.45 -11.84
C GLU A 6 4.90 10.09 -10.51
N ARG A 7 3.87 10.96 -10.55
CA ARG A 7 3.31 11.56 -9.33
C ARG A 7 2.77 10.53 -8.37
N LEU A 8 2.10 9.48 -8.85
CA LEU A 8 1.59 8.40 -8.01
C LEU A 8 2.74 7.61 -7.36
N ALA A 9 3.75 7.23 -8.14
CA ALA A 9 4.92 6.50 -7.64
C ALA A 9 5.65 7.30 -6.55
N ALA A 10 5.99 8.55 -6.84
CA ALA A 10 6.71 9.42 -5.91
C ALA A 10 5.91 9.68 -4.63
N ALA A 11 4.59 9.89 -4.74
CA ALA A 11 3.72 10.09 -3.58
C ALA A 11 3.66 8.84 -2.70
N VAL A 12 3.50 7.65 -3.30
CA VAL A 12 3.51 6.38 -2.57
C VAL A 12 4.85 6.16 -1.86
N GLU A 13 5.97 6.31 -2.56
CA GLU A 13 7.31 6.15 -1.99
C GLU A 13 7.54 7.05 -0.77
N GLY A 14 7.06 8.30 -0.86
CA GLY A 14 7.20 9.30 0.21
C GLY A 14 6.41 8.97 1.48
N VAL A 15 5.24 8.34 1.36
CA VAL A 15 4.35 8.10 2.52
C VAL A 15 4.48 6.70 3.12
N LEU A 16 5.00 5.74 2.36
CA LEU A 16 4.99 4.34 2.77
C LEU A 16 5.77 4.07 4.08
N PRO A 17 6.95 4.69 4.35
CA PRO A 17 7.64 4.49 5.62
C PRO A 17 6.77 4.89 6.82
N ALA A 18 6.16 6.08 6.75
CA ALA A 18 5.30 6.58 7.80
C ALA A 18 4.03 5.72 7.97
N TRP A 19 3.48 5.20 6.88
CA TRP A 19 2.33 4.28 6.95
C TRP A 19 2.67 2.97 7.69
N VAL A 20 3.84 2.39 7.43
CA VAL A 20 4.32 1.19 8.16
C VAL A 20 4.44 1.51 9.65
N GLU A 21 5.10 2.61 10.00
CA GLU A 21 5.24 3.03 11.39
C GLU A 21 3.90 3.26 12.09
N ARG A 22 2.96 3.97 11.44
CA ARG A 22 1.62 4.23 11.99
C ARG A 22 0.86 2.91 12.22
N SER A 23 0.99 1.96 11.30
CA SER A 23 0.33 0.65 11.38
C SER A 23 0.88 -0.18 12.54
N VAL A 24 2.21 -0.25 12.68
CA VAL A 24 2.86 -0.95 13.80
C VAL A 24 2.51 -0.26 15.12
N ARG A 25 2.66 1.07 15.20
CA ARG A 25 2.36 1.85 16.42
C ARG A 25 0.95 1.61 16.91
N ARG A 26 -0.04 1.64 16.01
CA ARG A 26 -1.45 1.41 16.36
C ARG A 26 -1.62 0.04 17.01
N ARG A 27 -1.22 -1.03 16.32
CA ARG A 27 -1.42 -2.41 16.82
C ARG A 27 -0.60 -2.73 18.07
N LEU A 28 0.61 -2.21 18.15
CA LEU A 28 1.47 -2.39 19.32
C LEU A 28 0.89 -1.68 20.55
N SER A 29 0.40 -0.45 20.39
CA SER A 29 -0.24 0.30 21.46
C SER A 29 -1.57 -0.33 21.87
N ASP A 30 -2.37 -0.82 20.92
CA ASP A 30 -3.63 -1.51 21.22
C ASP A 30 -3.40 -2.75 22.10
N TRP A 31 -2.27 -3.44 21.92
CA TRP A 31 -1.93 -4.66 22.68
C TRP A 31 -1.20 -4.40 24.01
N THR A 32 -0.20 -3.52 24.01
CA THR A 32 0.68 -3.29 25.19
C THR A 32 0.34 -2.06 26.01
N GLY A 33 -0.51 -1.17 25.49
CA GLY A 33 -0.73 0.17 26.05
C GLY A 33 0.38 1.18 25.72
N GLY A 34 1.37 0.82 24.90
CA GLY A 34 2.47 1.71 24.53
C GLY A 34 3.18 1.34 23.22
N ALA A 35 4.12 2.19 22.81
CA ALA A 35 4.92 1.98 21.60
C ALA A 35 6.38 1.73 21.99
N ASP A 36 6.74 0.47 22.21
CA ASP A 36 8.11 0.06 22.55
C ASP A 36 9.12 0.71 21.56
N PRO A 37 10.09 1.51 22.04
CA PRO A 37 11.04 2.21 21.17
C PRO A 37 11.87 1.29 20.26
N ALA A 38 12.23 0.10 20.73
CA ALA A 38 13.00 -0.86 19.94
C ALA A 38 12.16 -1.43 18.80
N VAL A 39 10.88 -1.76 19.05
CA VAL A 39 9.95 -2.20 18.00
C VAL A 39 9.69 -1.07 17.00
N MET A 40 9.54 0.16 17.47
CA MET A 40 9.35 1.31 16.59
C MET A 40 10.58 1.62 15.73
N SER A 41 11.80 1.44 16.26
CA SER A 41 13.02 1.55 15.47
C SER A 41 13.08 0.50 14.35
N GLN A 42 12.64 -0.73 14.62
CA GLN A 42 12.50 -1.76 13.58
C GLN A 42 11.44 -1.36 12.53
N ALA A 43 10.32 -0.77 12.96
CA ALA A 43 9.28 -0.29 12.05
C ALA A 43 9.79 0.78 11.08
N VAL A 44 10.65 1.70 11.54
CA VAL A 44 11.30 2.71 10.67
C VAL A 44 12.16 2.02 9.60
N ALA A 45 13.05 1.11 10.01
CA ALA A 45 13.93 0.41 9.08
C ALA A 45 13.13 -0.42 8.05
N VAL A 46 12.10 -1.13 8.52
CA VAL A 46 11.20 -1.91 7.65
C VAL A 46 10.35 -1.00 6.76
N GLY A 47 9.95 0.17 7.23
CA GLY A 47 9.24 1.17 6.43
C GLY A 47 10.05 1.70 5.25
N HIS A 48 11.35 1.97 5.45
CA HIS A 48 12.24 2.36 4.36
C HIS A 48 12.42 1.23 3.33
N ARG A 49 12.57 -0.01 3.79
CA ARG A 49 12.61 -1.17 2.90
C ARG A 49 11.30 -1.34 2.12
N ALA A 50 10.16 -1.16 2.79
CA ALA A 50 8.85 -1.21 2.15
C ALA A 50 8.76 -0.18 1.03
N SER A 51 9.16 1.07 1.29
CA SER A 51 9.19 2.15 0.29
C SER A 51 10.02 1.78 -0.94
N ALA A 52 11.23 1.25 -0.75
CA ALA A 52 12.09 0.84 -1.86
C ALA A 52 11.48 -0.31 -2.69
N GLU A 53 11.13 -1.42 -2.04
CA GLU A 53 10.64 -2.62 -2.75
C GLU A 53 9.27 -2.38 -3.42
N VAL A 54 8.35 -1.69 -2.74
CA VAL A 54 7.02 -1.37 -3.29
C VAL A 54 7.10 -0.28 -4.33
N GLY A 55 7.98 0.72 -4.14
CA GLY A 55 8.26 1.77 -5.13
C GLY A 55 8.77 1.16 -6.44
N ASP A 56 9.76 0.27 -6.38
CA ASP A 56 10.29 -0.44 -7.54
C ASP A 56 9.23 -1.28 -8.26
N GLU A 57 8.38 -2.00 -7.52
CA GLU A 57 7.28 -2.76 -8.10
C GLU A 57 6.25 -1.85 -8.77
N LEU A 58 5.88 -0.76 -8.11
CA LEU A 58 4.91 0.22 -8.62
C LEU A 58 5.45 0.93 -9.87
N ARG A 59 6.71 1.34 -9.88
CA ARG A 59 7.34 1.94 -11.06
C ARG A 59 7.38 0.98 -12.24
N ARG A 60 7.70 -0.29 -12.02
CA ARG A 60 7.63 -1.32 -13.08
C ARG A 60 6.22 -1.47 -13.64
N LEU A 61 5.20 -1.50 -12.77
CA LEU A 61 3.80 -1.56 -13.21
C LEU A 61 3.43 -0.34 -14.04
N LEU A 62 3.78 0.84 -13.56
CA LEU A 62 3.40 2.11 -14.18
C LEU A 62 4.14 2.41 -15.49
N ALA A 63 5.35 1.86 -15.65
CA ALA A 63 6.13 1.93 -16.88
C ALA A 63 5.66 0.92 -17.94
N ALA A 64 4.94 -0.14 -17.56
CA ALA A 64 4.37 -1.10 -18.50
C ALA A 64 3.28 -0.43 -19.35
N ASP A 65 3.11 -0.92 -20.59
CA ASP A 65 2.01 -0.49 -21.43
C ASP A 65 0.67 -0.73 -20.72
N ILE A 66 -0.29 0.15 -20.95
CA ILE A 66 -1.57 0.15 -20.23
C ILE A 66 -2.34 -1.17 -20.36
N ASP A 67 -2.20 -1.86 -21.49
CA ASP A 67 -2.84 -3.15 -21.76
C ASP A 67 -1.99 -4.34 -21.23
N GLU A 68 -0.75 -4.08 -20.84
CA GLU A 68 0.20 -5.06 -20.27
C GLU A 68 0.32 -4.95 -18.74
N GLN A 69 -0.32 -3.96 -18.11
CA GLN A 69 -0.34 -3.81 -16.66
C GLN A 69 -1.01 -5.04 -16.00
N TRP A 70 -0.21 -5.87 -15.34
CA TRP A 70 -0.63 -7.15 -14.75
C TRP A 70 -1.50 -7.02 -13.49
N THR A 71 -1.60 -5.80 -12.93
CA THR A 71 -2.40 -5.50 -11.75
C THR A 71 -2.74 -4.01 -11.70
N ASN A 72 -3.17 -3.51 -10.54
CA ASN A 72 -3.33 -2.08 -10.28
C ASN A 72 -2.50 -1.63 -9.05
N PRO A 73 -2.17 -0.33 -8.95
CA PRO A 73 -1.36 0.20 -7.84
C PRO A 73 -1.92 -0.09 -6.45
N LEU A 74 -3.25 -0.06 -6.29
CA LEU A 74 -3.88 -0.33 -5.00
C LEU A 74 -3.66 -1.80 -4.59
N ALA A 75 -3.69 -2.75 -5.52
CA ALA A 75 -3.36 -4.15 -5.23
C ALA A 75 -1.91 -4.33 -4.76
N ILE A 76 -0.95 -3.60 -5.33
CA ILE A 76 0.44 -3.59 -4.85
C ILE A 76 0.49 -3.05 -3.41
N LEU A 77 -0.18 -1.93 -3.13
CA LEU A 77 -0.25 -1.35 -1.78
C LEU A 77 -0.91 -2.29 -0.77
N ARG A 78 -1.90 -3.07 -1.17
CA ARG A 78 -2.49 -4.12 -0.32
C ARG A 78 -1.47 -5.19 0.04
N GLY A 79 -0.57 -5.54 -0.87
CA GLY A 79 0.55 -6.44 -0.60
C GLY A 79 1.60 -5.86 0.37
N ALA A 80 1.62 -4.55 0.61
CA ALA A 80 2.56 -3.91 1.53
C ALA A 80 2.25 -4.20 3.01
N VAL A 81 1.10 -4.78 3.36
CA VAL A 81 0.79 -5.16 4.74
C VAL A 81 1.77 -6.17 5.34
N ARG A 82 2.50 -6.91 4.49
CA ARG A 82 3.54 -7.85 4.93
C ARG A 82 4.62 -7.18 5.79
N TYR A 83 4.92 -5.90 5.55
CA TYR A 83 5.97 -5.16 6.26
C TYR A 83 5.60 -4.85 7.71
N PRO A 84 4.49 -4.14 8.01
CA PRO A 84 4.08 -3.95 9.40
C PRO A 84 3.75 -5.27 10.10
N ALA A 85 3.17 -6.26 9.40
CA ALA A 85 2.89 -7.57 9.96
C ALA A 85 4.16 -8.33 10.39
N GLU A 86 5.25 -8.24 9.61
CA GLU A 86 6.55 -8.80 9.97
C GLU A 86 7.08 -8.24 11.30
N VAL A 87 6.99 -6.92 11.48
CA VAL A 87 7.44 -6.26 12.72
C VAL A 87 6.59 -6.69 13.92
N LEU A 88 5.26 -6.69 13.74
CA LEU A 88 4.32 -7.09 14.79
C LEU A 88 4.50 -8.55 15.21
N ARG A 89 4.67 -9.47 14.26
CA ARG A 89 4.94 -10.89 14.56
C ARG A 89 6.23 -11.08 15.34
N ARG A 90 7.31 -10.39 14.92
CA ARG A 90 8.60 -10.45 15.64
C ARG A 90 8.52 -9.88 17.05
N ALA A 91 7.68 -8.88 17.26
CA ALA A 91 7.42 -8.29 18.58
C ALA A 91 6.45 -9.15 19.43
N GLY A 92 5.96 -10.28 18.92
CA GLY A 92 5.05 -11.15 19.64
C GLY A 92 3.62 -10.62 19.76
N VAL A 93 3.24 -9.61 18.96
CA VAL A 93 1.87 -9.08 18.97
C VAL A 93 0.92 -10.13 18.38
N PRO A 94 -0.11 -10.58 19.11
CA PRO A 94 -1.04 -11.58 18.61
C PRO A 94 -1.87 -11.04 17.43
N PRO A 95 -2.25 -11.89 16.46
CA PRO A 95 -3.23 -11.55 15.42
C PRO A 95 -4.55 -11.07 16.02
N ILE A 96 -5.31 -10.30 15.24
CA ILE A 96 -6.66 -9.87 15.63
C ILE A 96 -7.70 -10.89 15.16
N VAL A 97 -8.86 -10.90 15.82
CA VAL A 97 -10.05 -11.56 15.26
C VAL A 97 -10.56 -10.71 14.10
N ARG A 98 -10.72 -11.33 12.93
CA ARG A 98 -11.18 -10.67 11.71
C ARG A 98 -12.57 -11.20 11.34
N ASP A 99 -13.31 -10.41 10.57
CA ASP A 99 -14.55 -10.91 10.00
C ASP A 99 -14.27 -11.89 8.85
N GLU A 100 -15.27 -12.73 8.57
CA GLU A 100 -15.18 -13.80 7.58
C GLU A 100 -14.96 -13.28 6.14
N PHE A 101 -15.37 -12.04 5.84
CA PHE A 101 -15.09 -11.44 4.54
C PHE A 101 -13.59 -11.14 4.42
N ASP A 102 -13.01 -10.54 5.45
CA ASP A 102 -11.60 -10.16 5.47
C ASP A 102 -10.66 -11.37 5.50
N GLU A 103 -10.99 -12.42 6.24
CA GLU A 103 -10.23 -13.68 6.23
C GLU A 103 -10.19 -14.32 4.84
N ARG A 104 -11.31 -14.25 4.09
CA ARG A 104 -11.39 -14.80 2.73
C ARG A 104 -10.63 -13.97 1.70
N HIS A 105 -10.74 -12.65 1.77
CA HIS A 105 -10.20 -11.76 0.73
C HIS A 105 -8.75 -11.33 0.99
N PHE A 106 -8.31 -11.39 2.25
CA PHE A 106 -6.97 -11.00 2.68
C PHE A 106 -6.40 -12.03 3.66
N PRO A 107 -6.19 -13.28 3.23
CA PRO A 107 -5.79 -14.37 4.13
C PRO A 107 -4.50 -14.04 4.90
N ASP A 108 -3.55 -13.33 4.28
CA ASP A 108 -2.26 -12.99 4.88
C ASP A 108 -2.27 -11.73 5.79
N ASP A 109 -3.42 -11.08 5.97
CA ASP A 109 -3.56 -9.87 6.79
C ASP A 109 -3.98 -10.17 8.23
N ASP A 110 -3.09 -10.83 8.98
CA ASP A 110 -3.29 -11.22 10.39
C ASP A 110 -3.71 -10.06 11.32
N TYR A 111 -3.44 -8.82 10.92
CA TYR A 111 -3.60 -7.62 11.74
C TYR A 111 -4.64 -6.64 11.20
N GLY A 112 -5.40 -6.99 10.15
CA GLY A 112 -6.42 -6.10 9.57
C GLY A 112 -5.85 -4.73 9.18
N LEU A 113 -4.76 -4.73 8.42
CA LEU A 113 -4.01 -3.55 7.97
C LEU A 113 -4.22 -3.23 6.50
N VAL A 114 -4.91 -4.10 5.73
CA VAL A 114 -5.06 -3.93 4.29
C VAL A 114 -5.80 -2.63 3.95
N PRO A 115 -5.18 -1.74 3.13
CA PRO A 115 -5.86 -0.56 2.63
C PRO A 115 -6.98 -0.93 1.64
N ARG A 116 -8.18 -0.38 1.87
CA ARG A 116 -9.32 -0.49 0.96
C ARG A 116 -9.26 0.56 -0.13
N ALA A 117 -8.66 1.72 0.15
CA ALA A 117 -8.41 2.82 -0.76
C ALA A 117 -7.01 3.43 -0.53
N PHE A 118 -6.55 4.28 -1.46
CA PHE A 118 -5.29 5.00 -1.32
C PHE A 118 -5.23 5.87 -0.05
N ALA A 119 -6.35 6.48 0.32
CA ALA A 119 -6.46 7.34 1.50
C ALA A 119 -6.20 6.58 2.84
N ASP A 120 -6.38 5.25 2.86
CA ASP A 120 -6.08 4.43 4.04
C ASP A 120 -4.57 4.30 4.28
N VAL A 121 -3.76 4.50 3.23
CA VAL A 121 -2.30 4.57 3.35
C VAL A 121 -1.90 5.96 3.84
N ASP A 122 -2.34 6.99 3.11
CA ASP A 122 -2.18 8.39 3.49
C ASP A 122 -3.23 9.25 2.78
N PRO A 123 -3.90 10.21 3.46
CA PRO A 123 -4.89 11.08 2.84
C PRO A 123 -4.40 11.82 1.59
N SER A 124 -3.10 12.15 1.54
CA SER A 124 -2.47 12.82 0.38
C SER A 124 -2.53 12.00 -0.91
N LEU A 125 -2.73 10.67 -0.83
CA LEU A 125 -2.81 9.81 -2.00
C LEU A 125 -4.18 9.79 -2.67
N ALA A 126 -5.22 10.34 -2.04
CA ALA A 126 -6.59 10.29 -2.57
C ALA A 126 -6.68 10.92 -3.97
N ASP A 127 -6.26 12.18 -4.10
CA ASP A 127 -6.35 12.93 -5.35
C ASP A 127 -5.36 12.40 -6.40
N VAL A 128 -4.18 11.97 -5.98
CA VAL A 128 -3.15 11.42 -6.87
C VAL A 128 -3.61 10.09 -7.47
N GLY A 129 -4.20 9.21 -6.65
CA GLY A 129 -4.78 7.95 -7.10
C GLY A 129 -5.96 8.17 -8.06
N LEU A 130 -6.82 9.15 -7.78
CA LEU A 130 -7.93 9.52 -8.66
C LEU A 130 -7.43 10.04 -10.02
N ALA A 131 -6.44 10.95 -10.01
CA ALA A 131 -5.86 11.52 -11.23
C ALA A 131 -5.23 10.44 -12.12
N TRP A 132 -4.48 9.51 -11.53
CA TRP A 132 -3.94 8.36 -12.27
C TRP A 132 -5.05 7.49 -12.87
N GLY A 133 -6.09 7.16 -12.09
CA GLY A 133 -7.22 6.35 -12.58
C GLY A 133 -7.93 7.00 -13.77
N ALA A 134 -8.17 8.31 -13.70
CA ALA A 134 -8.74 9.09 -14.80
C ALA A 134 -7.83 9.10 -16.04
N ALA A 135 -6.52 9.29 -15.86
CA ALA A 135 -5.55 9.26 -16.95
C ALA A 135 -5.50 7.88 -17.64
N LYS A 136 -5.55 6.79 -16.85
CA LYS A 136 -5.60 5.41 -17.36
C LYS A 136 -6.88 5.17 -18.16
N ALA A 137 -8.05 5.54 -17.62
CA ALA A 137 -9.32 5.39 -18.33
C ALA A 137 -9.34 6.17 -19.65
N HIS A 138 -8.85 7.41 -19.66
CA HIS A 138 -8.75 8.21 -20.88
C HIS A 138 -7.84 7.55 -21.94
N ALA A 139 -6.68 7.04 -21.53
CA ALA A 139 -5.76 6.36 -22.44
C ALA A 139 -6.36 5.07 -23.03
N HIS A 140 -7.06 4.25 -22.23
CA HIS A 140 -7.79 3.10 -22.76
C HIS A 140 -8.89 3.51 -23.75
N LEU A 141 -9.68 4.54 -23.44
CA LEU A 141 -10.73 5.02 -24.35
C LEU A 141 -10.16 5.58 -25.65
N ALA A 142 -9.06 6.33 -25.60
CA ALA A 142 -8.41 6.86 -26.78
C ALA A 142 -7.88 5.76 -27.71
N ARG A 143 -7.38 4.65 -27.14
CA ARG A 143 -6.83 3.50 -27.87
C ARG A 143 -7.91 2.57 -28.41
N HIS A 144 -8.91 2.23 -27.59
CA HIS A 144 -9.89 1.17 -27.87
C HIS A 144 -11.28 1.69 -28.25
N GLY A 145 -11.56 2.98 -28.02
CA GLY A 145 -12.86 3.61 -28.24
C GLY A 145 -13.22 3.89 -29.71
N ARG A 146 -12.30 3.69 -30.66
CA ARG A 146 -12.58 3.74 -32.11
C ARG A 146 -12.77 2.34 -32.70
N ARG A 147 -13.78 1.63 -32.19
CA ARG A 147 -14.36 0.44 -32.83
C ARG A 147 -15.88 0.61 -32.89
N THR A 148 -16.34 1.43 -33.82
CA THR A 148 -17.72 1.48 -34.33
C THR A 148 -17.67 1.81 -35.81
#